data_AF-A0A7L2ETD2-F1
#
_entry.id   AF-A0A7L2ETD2-F1
#
_cell.length_a   1.000
_cell.length_b   1.000
_cell.length_c   1.000
_cell.angle_alpha   90.00
_cell.angle_beta   90.00
_cell.angle_gamma   90.00
#
_symmetry.space_group_name_H-M   'P 1'
#
loop_
_entity.id
_entity.type
_entity.pdbx_description
1 polymer ?
#
loop_
_entity_poly.entity_id
_entity_poly.type
_entity_poly.pdbx_seq_one_letter_code
_entity_poly.pdbx_strand_id
1 'polypeptide(L)'
;RQGLAWLAHCPPGSLYCQLCQLLALALGDRDPVATAGLLAESLSVTARHQLLALLHTRARKKRRAAAAAARDLSEQLQGLSLQERGPPRDPQDSQDSQDSQD
;
A
#
# COMPACT_ATOMS: atom_id res chain seq x y z
N ARG A 1 27.56 -6.67 -15.46
CA ARG A 1 26.73 -5.50 -15.08
C ARG A 1 25.46 -5.86 -14.27
N GLN A 2 25.08 -7.14 -14.11
CA GLN A 2 23.82 -7.54 -13.46
C GLN A 2 23.81 -7.45 -11.91
N GLY A 3 24.97 -7.31 -11.26
CA GLY A 3 25.09 -7.29 -9.79
C GLY A 3 24.53 -6.04 -9.09
N LEU A 4 24.25 -4.95 -9.81
CA LEU A 4 23.71 -3.72 -9.19
C LEU A 4 22.18 -3.78 -9.02
N ALA A 5 21.49 -4.60 -9.83
CA ALA A 5 20.04 -4.71 -9.79
C ALA A 5 19.52 -5.34 -8.49
N TRP A 6 20.26 -6.29 -7.91
CA TRP A 6 19.87 -6.91 -6.63
C TRP A 6 20.08 -5.95 -5.44
N LEU A 7 21.12 -5.12 -5.52
CA LEU A 7 21.46 -4.13 -4.49
C LEU A 7 20.44 -2.99 -4.41
N ALA A 8 19.73 -2.69 -5.49
CA ALA A 8 18.69 -1.66 -5.49
C ALA A 8 17.44 -2.06 -4.70
N HIS A 9 17.21 -3.37 -4.47
CA HIS A 9 15.95 -3.89 -4.00
C HIS A 9 15.74 -3.73 -2.48
N CYS A 10 16.76 -3.97 -1.65
CA CYS A 10 16.75 -3.61 -0.21
C CYS A 10 18.09 -3.92 0.48
N PRO A 11 19.07 -3.01 0.53
CA PRO A 11 20.23 -3.19 1.38
C PRO A 11 20.05 -2.39 2.69
N PRO A 12 20.43 -2.95 3.85
CA PRO A 12 20.71 -2.15 5.03
C PRO A 12 21.72 -1.07 4.63
N GLY A 13 21.47 0.20 4.99
CA GLY A 13 22.24 1.33 4.44
C GLY A 13 23.77 1.14 4.54
N SER A 14 24.26 0.60 5.65
CA SER A 14 25.68 0.30 5.86
C SER A 14 26.24 -0.79 4.93
N LEU A 15 25.43 -1.81 4.60
CA LEU A 15 25.83 -2.96 3.79
C LEU A 15 25.96 -2.55 2.31
N TYR A 16 25.09 -1.67 1.82
CA TYR A 16 25.21 -1.10 0.46
C TYR A 16 26.47 -0.25 0.31
N CYS A 17 26.77 0.62 1.28
CA CYS A 17 27.99 1.42 1.27
C CYS A 17 29.24 0.54 1.12
N GLN A 18 29.35 -0.49 1.97
CA GLN A 18 30.50 -1.39 1.98
C GLN A 18 30.63 -2.16 0.66
N LEU A 19 29.52 -2.63 0.08
CA LEU A 19 29.54 -3.34 -1.20
C LEU A 19 29.93 -2.43 -2.36
N CYS A 20 29.39 -1.21 -2.42
CA CYS A 20 29.78 -0.23 -3.44
C CYS A 20 31.28 0.12 -3.35
N GLN A 21 31.82 0.27 -2.14
CA GLN A 21 33.26 0.49 -1.92
C GLN A 21 34.09 -0.72 -2.35
N LEU A 22 33.67 -1.94 -2.01
CA LEU A 22 34.38 -3.17 -2.37
C LEU A 22 34.37 -3.39 -3.89
N LEU A 23 33.24 -3.10 -4.55
CA LEU A 23 33.11 -3.12 -6.01
C LEU A 23 33.99 -2.05 -6.67
N ALA A 24 34.05 -0.84 -6.10
CA ALA A 24 34.91 0.24 -6.59
C ALA A 24 36.39 -0.16 -6.51
N LEU A 25 36.82 -0.76 -5.40
CA LEU A 25 38.18 -1.29 -5.23
C LEU A 25 38.49 -2.43 -6.20
N ALA A 26 37.52 -3.32 -6.45
CA ALA A 26 37.68 -4.44 -7.37
C ALA A 26 37.70 -4.01 -8.86
N LEU A 27 36.97 -2.95 -9.22
CA LEU A 27 37.00 -2.37 -10.57
C LEU A 27 38.29 -1.57 -10.82
N GLY A 28 38.69 -0.75 -9.85
CA GLY A 28 39.90 0.07 -9.91
C GLY A 28 40.03 0.88 -11.20
N ASP A 29 41.27 1.04 -11.68
CA ASP A 29 41.61 1.80 -12.89
C ASP A 29 41.08 1.19 -14.20
N ARG A 30 40.53 -0.03 -14.16
CA ARG A 30 40.00 -0.69 -15.37
C ARG A 30 38.71 -0.03 -15.87
N ASP A 31 37.95 0.61 -14.98
CA ASP A 31 36.76 1.40 -15.30
C ASP A 31 36.60 2.55 -14.29
N PRO A 32 37.28 3.69 -14.50
CA PRO A 32 37.28 4.81 -13.55
C PRO A 32 35.91 5.48 -13.44
N VAL A 33 35.10 5.45 -14.51
CA VAL A 33 33.76 6.04 -14.53
C VAL A 33 32.80 5.21 -13.66
N ALA A 34 32.80 3.89 -13.82
CA ALA A 34 32.00 3.03 -12.97
C ALA A 34 32.47 3.06 -11.51
N THR A 35 33.78 3.14 -11.26
CA THR A 35 34.36 3.30 -9.92
C THR A 35 33.89 4.59 -9.24
N ALA A 36 33.95 5.74 -9.94
CA ALA A 36 33.45 7.00 -9.42
C ALA A 36 31.95 6.95 -9.11
N GLY A 37 31.16 6.30 -9.99
CA GLY A 37 29.73 6.08 -9.76
C GLY A 37 29.45 5.25 -8.50
N LEU A 38 30.18 4.15 -8.30
CA LEU A 38 30.06 3.31 -7.11
C LEU A 38 30.44 4.06 -5.82
N LEU A 39 31.49 4.89 -5.86
CA LEU A 39 31.86 5.73 -4.72
C LEU A 39 30.79 6.77 -4.42
N ALA A 40 30.26 7.46 -5.44
CA ALA A 40 29.16 8.41 -5.27
C ALA A 40 27.90 7.74 -4.67
N GLU A 41 27.56 6.54 -5.14
CA GLU A 41 26.47 5.71 -4.58
C GLU A 41 26.73 5.33 -3.11
N SER A 42 27.96 4.99 -2.75
CA SER A 42 28.33 4.65 -1.38
C SER A 42 28.20 5.84 -0.42
N LEU A 43 28.38 7.07 -0.91
CA LEU A 43 28.23 8.30 -0.12
C LEU A 43 26.77 8.78 -0.07
N SER A 44 25.98 8.43 -1.09
CA SER A 44 24.58 8.89 -1.26
C SER A 44 23.56 8.07 -0.47
N VAL A 45 23.99 7.08 0.32
CA VAL A 45 23.10 6.18 1.08
C VAL A 45 22.20 6.93 2.06
N THR A 46 22.72 7.95 2.74
CA THR A 46 21.93 8.77 3.67
C THR A 46 20.86 9.55 2.92
N ALA A 47 21.21 10.17 1.79
CA ALA A 47 20.26 10.92 0.96
C ALA A 47 19.16 10.01 0.40
N ARG A 48 19.53 8.80 -0.08
CA ARG A 48 18.56 7.78 -0.52
C ARG A 48 17.61 7.37 0.61
N HIS A 49 18.13 7.13 1.81
CA HIS A 49 17.31 6.81 2.99
C HIS A 49 16.29 7.92 3.30
N GLN A 50 16.76 9.17 3.34
CA GLN A 50 15.89 10.32 3.60
C GLN A 50 14.80 10.47 2.54
N LEU A 51 15.16 10.34 1.26
CA LEU A 51 14.19 10.39 0.15
C LEU A 51 13.15 9.28 0.24
N LEU A 52 13.57 8.04 0.51
CA LEU A 52 12.64 6.91 0.65
C LEU A 52 11.69 7.10 1.84
N ALA A 53 12.18 7.59 2.98
CA ALA A 53 11.35 7.90 4.14
C ALA A 53 10.33 9.01 3.83
N LEU A 54 10.75 10.07 3.12
CA LEU A 54 9.88 11.15 2.66
C LEU A 54 8.80 10.65 1.70
N LEU A 55 9.16 9.78 0.75
CA LEU A 55 8.20 9.20 -0.19
C LEU A 55 7.20 8.29 0.53
N HIS A 56 7.67 7.44 1.45
CA HIS A 56 6.81 6.55 2.22
C HIS A 56 5.79 7.32 3.07
N THR A 57 6.24 8.38 3.76
CA THR A 57 5.36 9.23 4.57
C THR A 57 4.33 9.96 3.71
N ARG A 58 4.73 10.52 2.55
CA ARG A 58 3.81 11.15 1.59
C ARG A 58 2.79 10.16 1.04
N ALA A 59 3.22 8.96 0.64
CA ALA A 59 2.34 7.92 0.12
C ALA A 59 1.31 7.49 1.17
N ARG A 60 1.75 7.28 2.42
CA ARG A 60 0.86 6.97 3.54
C ARG A 60 -0.14 8.07 3.83
N LYS A 61 0.28 9.35 3.79
CA LYS A 61 -0.60 10.50 3.99
C LYS A 61 -1.70 10.55 2.91
N LYS A 62 -1.33 10.38 1.64
CA LYS A 62 -2.29 10.33 0.52
C LYS A 62 -3.28 9.17 0.65
N ARG A 63 -2.79 7.96 0.98
CA ARG A 63 -3.66 6.78 1.21
C ARG A 63 -4.66 7.01 2.34
N ARG A 64 -4.23 7.61 3.45
CA ARG A 64 -5.11 7.94 4.58
C ARG A 64 -6.17 8.98 4.20
N ALA A 65 -5.78 10.03 3.46
CA ALA A 65 -6.73 11.03 2.98
C ALA A 65 -7.76 10.43 2.03
N ALA A 66 -7.34 9.56 1.11
CA ALA A 66 -8.24 8.85 0.21
C ALA A 66 -9.19 7.91 0.97
N ALA A 67 -8.69 7.18 1.97
CA ALA A 67 -9.51 6.31 2.81
C ALA A 67 -10.53 7.10 3.66
N ALA A 68 -10.15 8.27 4.17
CA ALA A 68 -11.08 9.15 4.89
C ALA A 68 -12.19 9.65 3.97
N ALA A 69 -11.85 10.16 2.78
CA ALA A 69 -12.85 10.61 1.80
C ALA A 69 -13.78 9.47 1.35
N ALA A 70 -13.26 8.26 1.17
CA ALA A 70 -14.07 7.08 0.84
C ALA A 70 -15.05 6.72 1.97
N ARG A 71 -14.62 6.87 3.23
CA ARG A 71 -15.47 6.68 4.40
C ARG A 71 -16.58 7.73 4.46
N ASP A 72 -16.24 9.01 4.29
CA ASP A 72 -17.22 10.10 4.29
C ASP A 72 -18.28 9.90 3.21
N LEU A 73 -17.86 9.51 1.99
CA LEU A 73 -18.77 9.16 0.90
C LEU A 73 -19.65 7.96 1.23
N SER A 74 -19.11 6.93 1.89
CA SER A 74 -19.90 5.76 2.29
C SER A 74 -20.97 6.12 3.34
N GLU A 75 -20.65 7.01 4.28
CA GLU A 75 -21.59 7.50 5.30
C GLU A 75 -22.70 8.34 4.65
N GLN A 76 -22.37 9.18 3.67
CA GLN A 76 -23.39 9.92 2.89
C GLN A 76 -24.30 8.98 2.10
N LEU A 77 -23.75 7.97 1.41
CA LEU A 77 -24.55 7.00 0.65
C LEU A 77 -25.43 6.14 1.57
N GLN A 78 -24.94 5.78 2.76
CA GLN A 78 -25.72 5.08 3.77
C GLN A 78 -26.90 5.94 4.26
N GLY A 79 -26.71 7.24 4.46
CA GLY A 79 -27.78 8.17 4.85
C GLY A 79 -28.85 8.36 3.77
N LEU A 80 -28.52 8.10 2.50
CA LEU A 80 -29.44 8.12 1.36
C LEU A 80 -30.10 6.76 1.09
N SER A 81 -29.71 5.71 1.81
CA SER A 81 -30.31 4.37 1.68
C SER A 81 -31.73 4.36 2.25
N LEU A 82 -32.73 4.35 1.36
CA LEU A 82 -34.13 4.12 1.71
C LEU A 82 -34.28 2.69 2.25
N GLN A 83 -34.51 2.56 3.55
CA GLN A 83 -35.00 1.31 4.13
C GLN A 83 -36.38 1.03 3.54
N GLU A 84 -36.43 0.12 2.58
CA GLU A 84 -37.68 -0.39 2.01
C GLU A 84 -38.43 -1.12 3.13
N ARG A 85 -39.26 -0.38 3.86
CA ARG A 85 -40.20 -0.92 4.82
C ARG A 85 -41.33 -1.56 4.03
N GLY A 86 -41.17 -2.87 3.78
CA GLY A 86 -42.25 -3.70 3.25
C GLY A 86 -43.53 -3.51 4.07
N PRO A 87 -44.72 -3.57 3.43
CA PRO A 87 -45.98 -3.19 4.06
C PRO A 87 -46.30 -4.09 5.26
N PRO A 88 -47.08 -3.57 6.24
CA PRO A 88 -47.55 -4.39 7.35
C PRO A 88 -48.48 -5.47 6.77
N ARG A 89 -48.13 -6.74 7.00
CA ARG A 89 -49.05 -7.85 6.80
C ARG A 89 -50.11 -7.77 7.90
N ASP A 90 -51.26 -7.21 7.55
CA ASP A 90 -52.48 -7.44 8.31
C ASP A 90 -52.90 -8.92 8.14
N PRO A 91 -53.15 -9.67 9.23
CA PRO A 91 -53.86 -10.93 9.15
C PRO A 91 -55.36 -10.65 9.32
N GLN A 92 -56.09 -10.52 8.21
CA GLN A 92 -57.55 -10.65 8.22
C GLN A 92 -57.96 -12.07 7.84
N ASP A 93 -58.68 -12.67 8.78
CA ASP A 93 -59.71 -13.70 8.69
C ASP A 93 -60.02 -14.30 7.31
N SER A 94 -60.06 -15.64 7.25
CA SER A 94 -61.29 -16.34 6.87
C SER A 94 -61.25 -17.80 7.29
N GLN A 95 -62.38 -18.20 7.86
CA GLN A 95 -62.74 -19.50 8.43
C GLN A 95 -62.62 -20.63 7.40
N ASP A 96 -62.18 -21.80 7.85
CA ASP A 96 -62.64 -23.07 7.28
C ASP A 96 -63.19 -23.92 8.43
N SER A 97 -64.51 -23.89 8.53
CA SER A 97 -65.30 -24.84 9.30
C SER A 97 -65.33 -26.13 8.49
N GLN A 98 -64.85 -27.24 9.05
CA GLN A 98 -65.31 -28.56 8.64
C GLN A 98 -65.38 -29.53 9.81
N ASP A 99 -66.62 -29.71 10.21
CA ASP A 99 -67.24 -30.84 10.90
C ASP A 99 -66.74 -32.18 10.37
N SER A 100 -66.33 -33.09 11.26
CA SER A 100 -66.39 -34.54 11.03
C SER A 100 -66.23 -35.26 12.37
N GLN A 101 -67.36 -35.78 12.84
CA GLN A 101 -67.48 -36.78 13.89
C GLN A 101 -67.08 -38.15 13.32
N ASP A 102 -66.20 -38.88 14.03
CA ASP A 102 -66.29 -40.30 14.39
C ASP A 102 -65.02 -40.76 15.14
#